data_AF-A0A1Y3XER2-F1
#
_entry.id   AF-A0A1Y3XER2-F1
#
_cell.length_a   1.000
_cell.length_b   1.000
_cell.length_c   1.000
_cell.angle_alpha   90.00
_cell.angle_beta   90.00
_cell.angle_gamma   90.00
#
_symmetry.space_group_name_H-M   'P 1'
#
loop_
_entity.id
_entity.type
_entity.pdbx_description
1 polymer ?
#
loop_
_entity_poly.entity_id
_entity_poly.type
_entity_poly.pdbx_seq_one_letter_code
_entity_poly.pdbx_strand_id
1 'polypeptide(L)'
;MDRLLILGAGGFGKVVADIARQSGLYLEVAFLDDGTEGYKVLGKCKDYLEFADTGTAFYPAFGNNELRLQWIHQLQQNNLSVATLVHKKAYVSPTADIGEGVVVLPGAIVNTNTVVKAGSIINCNAVVDHDCVIEEGVHVCLNATVKAENQIPQYTKIEAGMVVENRSYPLKREE
;
A
#
# COMPACT_ATOMS: atom_id res chain seq x y z
N MET A 1 -17.80 3.85 -0.27
CA MET A 1 -17.69 2.52 -0.87
C MET A 1 -18.37 1.55 0.05
N ASP A 2 -19.15 0.62 -0.51
CA ASP A 2 -19.88 -0.35 0.28
C ASP A 2 -18.98 -1.52 0.66
N ARG A 3 -18.04 -1.87 -0.23
CA ARG A 3 -17.18 -3.05 -0.09
C ARG A 3 -15.72 -2.77 -0.41
N LEU A 4 -14.82 -3.41 0.34
CA LEU A 4 -13.43 -3.62 -0.04
C LEU A 4 -13.18 -5.11 -0.33
N LEU A 5 -12.71 -5.41 -1.54
CA LEU A 5 -12.21 -6.73 -1.93
C LEU A 5 -10.69 -6.77 -1.91
N ILE A 6 -10.14 -7.66 -1.10
CA ILE A 6 -8.71 -7.82 -0.96
C ILE A 6 -8.26 -9.03 -1.78
N LEU A 7 -7.38 -8.81 -2.77
CA LEU A 7 -6.76 -9.89 -3.54
C LEU A 7 -5.60 -10.47 -2.72
N GLY A 8 -5.74 -11.70 -2.27
CA GLY A 8 -4.84 -12.39 -1.34
C GLY A 8 -5.35 -12.38 0.11
N ALA A 9 -5.69 -13.57 0.61
CA ALA A 9 -6.12 -13.86 1.98
C ALA A 9 -4.96 -14.35 2.89
N GLY A 10 -3.71 -14.19 2.43
CA GLY A 10 -2.50 -14.50 3.18
C GLY A 10 -2.27 -13.58 4.40
N GLY A 11 -1.08 -13.68 5.01
CA GLY A 11 -0.73 -12.92 6.22
C GLY A 11 -0.90 -11.41 6.05
N PHE A 12 -0.40 -10.83 4.95
CA PHE A 12 -0.55 -9.39 4.68
C PHE A 12 -2.00 -9.00 4.37
N GLY A 13 -2.74 -9.83 3.63
CA GLY A 13 -4.18 -9.63 3.40
C GLY A 13 -5.00 -9.52 4.68
N LYS A 14 -4.69 -10.35 5.69
CA LYS A 14 -5.32 -10.26 7.01
C LYS A 14 -5.02 -8.93 7.72
N VAL A 15 -3.79 -8.42 7.58
CA VAL A 15 -3.41 -7.09 8.12
C VAL A 15 -4.17 -5.97 7.39
N VAL A 16 -4.26 -6.03 6.06
CA VAL A 16 -5.03 -5.07 5.26
C VAL A 16 -6.51 -5.09 5.65
N ALA A 17 -7.09 -6.27 5.84
CA ALA A 17 -8.48 -6.40 6.26
C ALA A 17 -8.72 -5.84 7.66
N ASP A 18 -7.76 -6.00 8.57
CA ASP A 18 -7.83 -5.45 9.91
C ASP A 18 -7.83 -3.91 9.88
N ILE A 19 -6.88 -3.29 9.18
CA ILE A 19 -6.83 -1.82 9.07
C ILE A 19 -8.04 -1.25 8.33
N ALA A 20 -8.55 -1.94 7.32
CA ALA A 20 -9.72 -1.50 6.55
C ALA A 20 -11.00 -1.54 7.41
N ARG A 21 -11.13 -2.51 8.31
CA ARG A 21 -12.25 -2.56 9.27
C ARG A 21 -12.12 -1.47 10.32
N GLN A 22 -10.91 -1.19 10.79
CA GLN A 22 -10.66 -0.13 11.78
C GLN A 22 -10.88 1.29 11.24
N SER A 23 -10.80 1.49 9.92
CA SER A 23 -11.08 2.79 9.30
C SER A 23 -12.57 3.16 9.33
N GLY A 24 -13.46 2.17 9.36
CA GLY A 24 -14.91 2.38 9.27
C GLY A 24 -15.38 2.86 7.89
N LEU A 25 -14.52 2.87 6.87
CA LEU A 25 -14.82 3.39 5.53
C LEU A 25 -15.59 2.40 4.63
N TYR A 26 -15.60 1.12 5.00
CA TYR A 26 -16.19 0.04 4.21
C TYR A 26 -17.19 -0.73 5.07
N LEU A 27 -18.39 -0.98 4.55
CA LEU A 27 -19.41 -1.79 5.23
C LEU A 27 -19.04 -3.27 5.23
N GLU A 28 -18.42 -3.72 4.14
CA GLU A 28 -17.97 -5.10 3.96
C GLU A 28 -16.48 -5.17 3.58
N VAL A 29 -15.77 -6.13 4.17
CA VAL A 29 -14.38 -6.46 3.81
C VAL A 29 -14.28 -7.96 3.60
N ALA A 30 -14.00 -8.36 2.37
CA ALA A 30 -13.90 -9.75 1.91
C ALA A 30 -12.67 -9.97 1.03
N PHE A 31 -12.42 -11.22 0.63
CA PHE A 31 -11.21 -11.62 -0.07
C PHE A 31 -11.50 -12.33 -1.39
N LEU A 32 -10.56 -12.24 -2.32
CA LEU A 32 -10.38 -13.19 -3.42
C LEU A 32 -9.01 -13.85 -3.24
N ASP A 33 -8.91 -15.17 -3.37
CA ASP A 33 -7.64 -15.90 -3.20
C ASP A 33 -7.62 -17.18 -4.05
N ASP A 34 -6.48 -17.46 -4.69
CA ASP A 34 -6.33 -18.60 -5.59
C ASP A 34 -5.89 -19.88 -4.88
N GLY A 35 -5.31 -19.77 -3.68
CA GLY A 35 -4.67 -20.87 -2.95
C GLY A 35 -5.35 -21.25 -1.65
N THR A 36 -6.34 -20.48 -1.19
CA THR A 36 -7.07 -20.74 0.05
C THR A 36 -8.58 -20.58 -0.14
N GLU A 37 -9.33 -21.53 0.40
CA GLU A 37 -10.77 -21.39 0.61
C GLU A 37 -11.03 -21.14 2.10
N GLY A 38 -12.01 -20.30 2.44
CA GLY A 38 -12.27 -19.97 3.85
C GLY A 38 -13.32 -18.89 4.07
N TYR A 39 -13.58 -18.59 5.35
CA TYR A 39 -14.56 -17.59 5.74
C TYR A 39 -14.21 -16.22 5.14
N LYS A 40 -15.14 -15.67 4.34
CA LYS A 40 -15.03 -14.40 3.59
C LYS A 40 -14.16 -14.41 2.33
N VAL A 41 -13.70 -15.57 1.85
CA VAL A 41 -13.16 -15.68 0.49
C VAL A 41 -14.33 -15.90 -0.48
N LEU A 42 -14.55 -14.98 -1.41
CA LEU A 42 -15.71 -15.00 -2.32
C LEU A 42 -15.43 -15.71 -3.65
N GLY A 43 -14.16 -15.91 -4.00
CA GLY A 43 -13.74 -16.47 -5.28
C GLY A 43 -12.23 -16.36 -5.49
N LYS A 44 -11.80 -16.59 -6.73
CA LYS A 44 -10.39 -16.49 -7.11
C LYS A 44 -10.04 -15.06 -7.53
N CYS A 45 -8.76 -14.71 -7.45
CA CYS A 45 -8.29 -13.38 -7.85
C CYS A 45 -8.63 -13.06 -9.30
N LYS A 46 -8.55 -14.07 -10.18
CA LYS A 46 -8.89 -13.93 -11.61
C LYS A 46 -10.36 -13.56 -11.87
N ASP A 47 -11.26 -13.80 -10.91
CA ASP A 47 -12.69 -13.55 -11.04
C ASP A 47 -13.08 -12.13 -10.57
N TYR A 48 -12.09 -11.26 -10.30
CA TYR A 48 -12.31 -9.89 -9.77
C TYR A 48 -13.29 -9.03 -10.59
N LEU A 49 -13.38 -9.25 -11.91
CA LEU A 49 -14.31 -8.52 -12.78
C LEU A 49 -15.78 -8.83 -12.48
N GLU A 50 -16.08 -9.97 -11.86
CA GLU A 50 -17.45 -10.30 -11.41
C GLU A 50 -17.94 -9.35 -10.29
N PHE A 51 -17.02 -8.62 -9.66
CA PHE A 51 -17.28 -7.67 -8.58
C PHE A 51 -17.01 -6.21 -9.00
N ALA A 52 -16.93 -5.94 -10.31
CA ALA A 52 -16.65 -4.63 -10.89
C ALA A 52 -17.88 -3.68 -10.83
N ASP A 53 -18.43 -3.47 -9.64
CA ASP A 53 -19.50 -2.50 -9.39
C ASP A 53 -18.96 -1.19 -8.81
N THR A 54 -19.76 -0.12 -8.88
CA THR A 54 -19.38 1.22 -8.40
C THR A 54 -19.22 1.32 -6.88
N GLY A 55 -19.71 0.32 -6.13
CA GLY A 55 -19.63 0.27 -4.67
C GLY A 55 -18.40 -0.47 -4.15
N THR A 56 -17.62 -1.09 -5.03
CA THR A 56 -16.51 -1.96 -4.68
C THR A 56 -15.16 -1.30 -4.97
N ALA A 57 -14.34 -1.21 -3.93
CA ALA A 57 -12.91 -0.93 -4.07
C ALA A 57 -12.10 -2.23 -3.94
N PHE A 58 -10.92 -2.25 -4.52
CA PHE A 58 -10.02 -3.40 -4.53
C PHE A 58 -8.68 -3.06 -3.87
N TYR A 59 -8.05 -4.04 -3.26
CA TYR A 59 -6.68 -3.92 -2.78
C TYR A 59 -5.87 -5.21 -3.02
N PRO A 60 -4.78 -5.18 -3.80
CA PRO A 60 -3.90 -6.33 -3.97
C PRO A 60 -2.94 -6.49 -2.79
N ALA A 61 -3.26 -7.39 -1.86
CA ALA A 61 -2.46 -7.64 -0.66
C ALA A 61 -1.35 -8.68 -0.88
N PHE A 62 -0.50 -8.44 -1.88
CA PHE A 62 0.66 -9.26 -2.17
C PHE A 62 1.93 -8.65 -1.57
N GLY A 63 2.70 -9.45 -0.83
CA GLY A 63 4.02 -9.05 -0.33
C GLY A 63 5.06 -8.92 -1.44
N ASN A 64 4.87 -9.59 -2.58
CA ASN A 64 5.67 -9.38 -3.77
C ASN A 64 5.33 -8.02 -4.39
N ASN A 65 6.34 -7.15 -4.49
CA ASN A 65 6.20 -5.77 -4.94
C ASN A 65 5.74 -5.65 -6.39
N GLU A 66 6.33 -6.43 -7.29
CA GLU A 66 5.99 -6.43 -8.72
C GLU A 66 4.57 -6.94 -8.95
N LEU A 67 4.21 -8.07 -8.34
CA LEU A 67 2.87 -8.65 -8.46
C LEU A 67 1.80 -7.69 -7.91
N ARG A 68 2.07 -7.05 -6.78
CA ARG A 68 1.17 -6.05 -6.21
C ARG A 68 0.93 -4.91 -7.18
N LEU A 69 1.99 -4.32 -7.75
CA LEU A 69 1.86 -3.20 -8.68
C LEU A 69 1.21 -3.61 -10.01
N GLN A 70 1.52 -4.81 -10.52
CA GLN A 70 0.86 -5.38 -11.70
C GLN A 70 -0.67 -5.45 -11.51
N TRP A 71 -1.12 -5.93 -10.35
CA TRP A 71 -2.56 -5.96 -10.04
C TRP A 71 -3.17 -4.56 -9.93
N ILE A 72 -2.46 -3.59 -9.35
CA ILE A 72 -2.93 -2.20 -9.29
C ILE A 72 -3.16 -1.68 -10.72
N HIS A 73 -2.18 -1.84 -11.60
CA HIS A 73 -2.30 -1.42 -12.99
C HIS A 73 -3.44 -2.14 -13.71
N GLN A 74 -3.60 -3.44 -13.49
CA GLN A 74 -4.69 -4.22 -14.07
C GLN A 74 -6.07 -3.72 -13.61
N LEU A 75 -6.23 -3.42 -12.33
CA LEU A 75 -7.47 -2.86 -11.78
C LEU A 75 -7.77 -1.49 -12.39
N GLN A 76 -6.77 -0.61 -12.48
CA GLN A 76 -6.89 0.72 -13.08
C GLN A 76 -7.25 0.67 -14.57
N GLN A 77 -6.62 -0.23 -15.34
CA GLN A 77 -6.93 -0.44 -16.76
C GLN A 77 -8.39 -0.84 -17.00
N ASN A 78 -9.02 -1.48 -16.01
CA ASN A 78 -10.44 -1.85 -16.03
C ASN A 78 -11.33 -0.79 -15.37
N ASN A 79 -10.80 0.41 -15.07
CA ASN A 79 -11.48 1.53 -14.40
C ASN A 79 -12.06 1.15 -13.02
N LEU A 80 -11.41 0.23 -12.31
CA LEU A 80 -11.81 -0.19 -10.97
C LEU A 80 -11.12 0.64 -9.90
N SER A 81 -11.82 0.92 -8.82
CA SER A 81 -11.28 1.69 -7.70
C SER A 81 -10.24 0.88 -6.93
N VAL A 82 -9.04 1.42 -6.77
CA VAL A 82 -7.98 0.85 -5.94
C VAL A 82 -7.93 1.60 -4.61
N ALA A 83 -8.05 0.87 -3.50
CA ALA A 83 -8.08 1.47 -2.18
C ALA A 83 -6.69 1.93 -1.73
N THR A 84 -6.59 3.16 -1.24
CA THR A 84 -5.48 3.65 -0.42
C THR A 84 -5.91 3.60 1.04
N LEU A 85 -5.08 3.02 1.93
CA LEU A 85 -5.43 2.83 3.33
C LEU A 85 -4.37 3.46 4.23
N VAL A 86 -4.78 4.46 5.02
CA VAL A 86 -3.94 5.08 6.04
C VAL A 86 -4.54 4.77 7.40
N HIS A 87 -3.79 4.07 8.23
CA HIS A 87 -4.26 3.74 9.57
C HIS A 87 -4.31 5.00 10.46
N LYS A 88 -5.34 5.16 11.30
CA LYS A 88 -5.54 6.33 12.18
C LYS A 88 -4.42 6.64 13.17
N LYS A 89 -3.53 5.68 13.42
CA LYS A 89 -2.34 5.82 14.28
C LYS A 89 -1.05 6.06 13.49
N ALA A 90 -1.12 6.16 12.16
CA ALA A 90 -0.02 6.66 11.37
C ALA A 90 -0.06 8.20 11.39
N TYR A 91 1.12 8.81 11.29
CA TYR A 91 1.22 10.22 10.98
C TYR A 91 1.57 10.37 9.49
N VAL A 92 0.73 11.08 8.76
CA VAL A 92 1.00 11.49 7.38
C VAL A 92 0.90 13.01 7.37
N SER A 93 1.99 13.67 6.97
CA SER A 93 2.01 15.14 6.87
C SER A 93 0.92 15.62 5.90
N PRO A 94 0.20 16.72 6.20
CA PRO A 94 -0.76 17.32 5.26
C PRO A 94 -0.16 17.75 3.92
N THR A 95 1.17 17.91 3.86
CA THR A 95 1.93 18.23 2.64
C THR A 95 2.49 17.01 1.91
N ALA A 96 2.32 15.81 2.47
CA ALA A 96 2.73 14.58 1.81
C ALA A 96 1.69 14.20 0.74
N ASP A 97 2.16 13.65 -0.37
CA ASP A 97 1.31 13.11 -1.42
C ASP A 97 1.31 11.57 -1.37
N ILE A 98 0.12 10.97 -1.31
CA ILE A 98 -0.07 9.52 -1.14
C ILE A 98 -0.83 8.98 -2.34
N GLY A 99 -0.14 8.18 -3.15
CA GLY A 99 -0.68 7.56 -4.35
C GLY A 99 -1.69 6.44 -4.10
N GLU A 100 -2.29 5.97 -5.19
CA GLU A 100 -3.27 4.89 -5.19
C GLU A 100 -2.66 3.54 -4.75
N GLY A 101 -3.44 2.73 -4.03
CA GLY A 101 -2.97 1.41 -3.56
C GLY A 101 -1.86 1.48 -2.52
N VAL A 102 -1.55 2.65 -1.97
CA VAL A 102 -0.61 2.79 -0.87
C VAL A 102 -1.27 2.33 0.43
N VAL A 103 -0.49 1.63 1.26
CA VAL A 103 -0.89 1.31 2.64
C VAL A 103 0.11 1.88 3.61
N VAL A 104 -0.39 2.69 4.54
CA VAL A 104 0.36 3.25 5.66
C VAL A 104 -0.14 2.62 6.96
N LEU A 105 0.70 1.77 7.55
CA LEU A 105 0.37 0.92 8.68
C LEU A 105 0.51 1.64 10.05
N PRO A 106 -0.03 1.08 11.16
CA PRO A 106 0.01 1.73 12.46
C PRO A 106 1.42 2.19 12.89
N GLY A 107 1.52 3.42 13.42
CA GLY A 107 2.77 3.99 13.91
C GLY A 107 3.73 4.44 12.81
N ALA A 108 3.43 4.20 11.54
CA ALA A 108 4.22 4.72 10.44
C ALA A 108 4.19 6.26 10.38
N ILE A 109 5.28 6.85 9.91
CA ILE A 109 5.45 8.30 9.77
C ILE A 109 5.83 8.58 8.32
N VAL A 110 5.04 9.42 7.64
CA VAL A 110 5.37 10.01 6.34
C VAL A 110 5.43 11.52 6.52
N ASN A 111 6.63 12.09 6.46
CA ASN A 111 6.88 13.49 6.80
C ASN A 111 6.60 14.46 5.63
N THR A 112 6.83 15.75 5.92
CA THR A 112 6.53 16.89 5.05
C THR A 112 7.16 16.77 3.66
N ASN A 113 6.41 17.19 2.64
CA ASN A 113 6.79 17.19 1.21
C ASN A 113 7.20 15.83 0.63
N THR A 114 6.90 14.73 1.33
CA THR A 114 7.22 13.39 0.83
C THR A 114 6.16 12.90 -0.14
N VAL A 115 6.59 12.28 -1.24
CA VAL A 115 5.71 11.65 -2.23
C VAL A 115 5.83 10.14 -2.09
N VAL A 116 4.71 9.46 -1.86
CA VAL A 116 4.63 7.99 -1.83
C VAL A 116 3.81 7.52 -3.01
N LYS A 117 4.47 6.96 -4.03
CA LYS A 117 3.84 6.52 -5.28
C LYS A 117 3.09 5.21 -5.13
N ALA A 118 2.35 4.86 -6.19
CA ALA A 118 1.34 3.81 -6.20
C ALA A 118 1.85 2.44 -5.71
N GLY A 119 1.00 1.73 -4.98
CA GLY A 119 1.29 0.37 -4.51
C GLY A 119 2.40 0.24 -3.48
N SER A 120 2.89 1.35 -2.92
CA SER A 120 3.91 1.29 -1.88
C SER A 120 3.33 0.92 -0.51
N ILE A 121 4.14 0.25 0.31
CA ILE A 121 3.80 -0.14 1.68
C ILE A 121 4.75 0.57 2.63
N ILE A 122 4.18 1.43 3.48
CA ILE A 122 4.88 2.01 4.62
C ILE A 122 4.44 1.23 5.85
N ASN A 123 5.28 0.29 6.28
CA ASN A 123 4.90 -0.72 7.26
C ASN A 123 4.89 -0.19 8.70
N CYS A 124 4.47 -1.01 9.66
CA CYS A 124 4.33 -0.61 11.06
C CYS A 124 5.62 0.05 11.59
N ASN A 125 5.47 1.23 12.18
CA ASN A 125 6.56 2.05 12.72
C ASN A 125 7.66 2.43 11.73
N ALA A 126 7.45 2.24 10.42
CA ALA A 126 8.40 2.73 9.42
C ALA A 126 8.37 4.26 9.38
N VAL A 127 9.53 4.88 9.20
CA VAL A 127 9.66 6.33 9.10
C VAL A 127 10.17 6.66 7.70
N VAL A 128 9.42 7.47 6.96
CA VAL A 128 9.89 8.15 5.77
C VAL A 128 9.96 9.64 6.09
N ASP A 129 11.19 10.13 6.23
CA ASP A 129 11.44 11.51 6.61
C ASP A 129 11.11 12.48 5.47
N HIS A 130 11.32 13.78 5.71
CA HIS A 130 10.89 14.85 4.80
C HIS A 130 11.59 14.80 3.43
N ASP A 131 10.94 15.42 2.43
CA ASP A 131 11.44 15.61 1.07
C ASP A 131 11.92 14.29 0.40
N CYS A 132 11.28 13.16 0.73
CA CYS A 132 11.58 11.87 0.11
C CYS A 132 10.63 11.58 -1.05
N VAL A 133 11.09 10.75 -1.99
CA VAL A 133 10.26 10.15 -3.02
C VAL A 133 10.34 8.64 -2.89
N ILE A 134 9.22 8.01 -2.55
CA ILE A 134 9.07 6.57 -2.50
C ILE A 134 8.43 6.15 -3.82
N GLU A 135 9.22 5.57 -4.73
CA GLU A 135 8.72 5.14 -6.04
C GLU A 135 7.70 3.99 -5.94
N GLU A 136 7.09 3.62 -7.07
CA GLU A 136 5.98 2.66 -7.08
C GLU A 136 6.40 1.27 -6.57
N GLY A 137 5.47 0.60 -5.88
CA GLY A 137 5.66 -0.76 -5.39
C GLY A 137 6.75 -0.91 -4.32
N VAL A 138 7.29 0.17 -3.75
CA VAL A 138 8.30 0.08 -2.69
C VAL A 138 7.69 -0.49 -1.41
N HIS A 139 8.47 -1.26 -0.65
CA HIS A 139 8.08 -1.73 0.68
C HIS A 139 9.12 -1.31 1.71
N VAL A 140 8.75 -0.30 2.51
CA VAL A 140 9.52 0.13 3.69
C VAL A 140 9.06 -0.72 4.88
N CYS A 141 9.87 -1.70 5.28
CA CYS A 141 9.47 -2.72 6.25
C CYS A 141 9.41 -2.21 7.69
N LEU A 142 9.02 -3.11 8.59
CA LEU A 142 8.78 -2.81 10.00
C LEU A 142 9.97 -2.09 10.62
N ASN A 143 9.71 -0.96 11.29
CA ASN A 143 10.73 -0.14 11.95
C ASN A 143 11.89 0.33 11.04
N ALA A 144 11.79 0.24 9.71
CA ALA A 144 12.80 0.79 8.82
C ALA A 144 12.68 2.32 8.76
N THR A 145 13.82 3.00 8.58
CA THR A 145 13.88 4.47 8.49
C THR A 145 14.51 4.88 7.17
N VAL A 146 13.81 5.71 6.41
CA VAL A 146 14.34 6.44 5.26
C VAL A 146 14.58 7.87 5.72
N LYS A 147 15.84 8.27 5.88
CA LYS A 147 16.19 9.66 6.21
C LYS A 147 15.93 10.57 5.00
N ALA A 148 15.92 11.87 5.27
CA ALA A 148 15.47 12.88 4.32
C ALA A 148 16.19 12.85 2.97
N GLU A 149 15.50 13.38 1.96
CA GLU A 149 16.02 13.64 0.61
C GLU A 149 16.49 12.37 -0.14
N ASN A 150 15.76 11.27 0.04
CA ASN A 150 15.98 10.02 -0.69
C ASN A 150 14.87 9.75 -1.73
N GLN A 151 15.25 9.33 -2.93
CA GLN A 151 14.39 8.77 -3.97
C GLN A 151 14.54 7.25 -4.01
N ILE A 152 13.74 6.53 -3.23
CA ILE A 152 13.82 5.07 -3.14
C ILE A 152 13.32 4.45 -4.46
N PRO A 153 14.13 3.64 -5.18
CA PRO A 153 13.77 3.12 -6.50
C PRO A 153 12.57 2.18 -6.49
N GLN A 154 11.88 2.08 -7.63
CA GLN A 154 10.72 1.21 -7.84
C GLN A 154 11.02 -0.24 -7.40
N TYR A 155 10.03 -0.91 -6.83
CA TYR A 155 10.10 -2.29 -6.32
C TYR A 155 11.10 -2.55 -5.18
N THR A 156 11.80 -1.52 -4.69
CA THR A 156 12.77 -1.70 -3.60
C THR A 156 12.09 -2.19 -2.33
N LYS A 157 12.74 -3.12 -1.64
CA LYS A 157 12.36 -3.53 -0.29
C LYS A 157 13.44 -3.08 0.69
N ILE A 158 13.07 -2.17 1.60
CA ILE A 158 13.93 -1.76 2.70
C ILE A 158 13.61 -2.68 3.85
N GLU A 159 14.57 -3.54 4.22
CA GLU A 159 14.36 -4.58 5.22
C GLU A 159 14.10 -4.02 6.62
N ALA A 160 13.46 -4.84 7.47
CA ALA A 160 13.02 -4.42 8.79
C ALA A 160 14.19 -3.90 9.64
N GLY A 161 13.99 -2.76 10.31
CA GLY A 161 15.00 -2.11 11.15
C GLY A 161 16.16 -1.44 10.41
N MET A 162 16.20 -1.51 9.07
CA MET A 162 17.26 -0.84 8.31
C MET A 162 17.09 0.67 8.29
N VAL A 163 18.22 1.37 8.28
CA VAL A 163 18.27 2.83 8.12
C VAL A 163 18.92 3.14 6.77
N VAL A 164 18.20 3.86 5.93
CA VAL A 164 18.74 4.49 4.72
C VAL A 164 19.24 5.86 5.10
N GLU A 165 20.55 6.07 5.00
CA GLU A 165 21.20 7.34 5.30
C GLU A 165 20.77 8.45 4.32
N ASN A 166 20.86 9.71 4.75
CA ASN A 166 20.47 10.86 3.92
C ASN A 166 21.15 10.79 2.55
N ARG A 167 20.37 10.97 1.49
CA ARG A 167 20.84 11.01 0.10
C ARG A 167 21.64 9.76 -0.35
N SER A 168 21.38 8.60 0.26
CA SER A 168 21.88 7.30 -0.26
C SER A 168 21.32 7.02 -1.66
N TYR A 169 20.11 7.51 -1.92
CA TYR A 169 19.46 7.56 -3.21
C TYR A 169 19.09 9.03 -3.49
N PRO A 170 20.00 9.86 -4.00
CA PRO A 170 19.72 11.29 -4.14
C PRO A 170 18.56 11.55 -5.10
N LEU A 171 17.73 12.55 -4.80
CA LEU A 171 16.69 13.04 -5.70
C LEU A 171 17.33 13.42 -7.05
N LYS A 172 16.75 12.97 -8.16
CA LYS A 172 17.13 13.47 -9.49
C LYS A 172 16.79 14.96 -9.54
N ARG A 173 17.80 15.82 -9.73
CA ARG A 173 17.55 17.23 -10.03
C ARG A 173 16.96 17.31 -11.43
N GLU A 174 15.81 17.96 -11.56
CA GLU A 174 15.36 18.43 -12.87
C GLU A 174 16.36 19.51 -13.32
N GLU A 175 17.00 19.31 -14.47
CA GLU A 175 17.83 20.31 -15.15
C GLU A 175 16.96 21.32 -15.89
#